data_AF-A0A1I0ZA55-F1
#
_entry.id   AF-A0A1I0ZA55-F1
#
_cell.length_a   1.000
_cell.length_b   1.000
_cell.length_c   1.000
_cell.angle_alpha   90.00
_cell.angle_beta   90.00
_cell.angle_gamma   90.00
#
_symmetry.space_group_name_H-M   'P 1'
#
loop_
_entity.id
_entity.type
_entity.pdbx_description
1 polymer ?
#
loop_
_entity_poly.entity_id
_entity_poly.type
_entity_poly.pdbx_seq_one_letter_code
_entity_poly.pdbx_strand_id
1 'polypeptide(L)'
;MGYQHELMDCYEQIAPLTGRMLELARVGDWDGMMTLETQVRSCVERLKEITPVAALDASQLAQKQQLLRRILADDAEIRDLVTPQFARLSTLMGNLRRQQDINQAYDQ
;
A
#
# COMPACT_ATOMS: atom_id res chain seq x y z
N MET A 1 -7.75 23.04 -18.20
CA MET A 1 -7.38 21.93 -19.09
C MET A 1 -6.19 21.10 -18.60
N GLY A 2 -5.30 21.59 -17.70
CA GLY A 2 -4.16 20.77 -17.20
C GLY A 2 -4.49 19.81 -16.05
N TYR A 3 -5.32 20.26 -15.10
CA TYR A 3 -5.60 19.51 -13.86
C TYR A 3 -6.35 18.18 -14.06
N GLN A 4 -7.18 18.05 -15.10
CA GLN A 4 -7.89 16.79 -15.39
C GLN A 4 -6.94 15.72 -15.91
N HIS A 5 -6.04 16.10 -16.83
CA HIS A 5 -5.04 15.19 -17.38
C HIS A 5 -4.09 14.74 -16.27
N GLU A 6 -3.60 15.69 -15.48
CA GLU A 6 -2.70 15.40 -14.35
C GLU A 6 -3.35 14.50 -13.29
N LEU A 7 -4.65 14.69 -13.01
CA LEU A 7 -5.40 13.80 -12.12
C LEU A 7 -5.47 12.38 -12.70
N MET A 8 -5.80 12.24 -13.99
CA MET A 8 -5.87 10.93 -14.63
C MET A 8 -4.50 10.25 -14.69
N ASP A 9 -3.45 11.00 -15.02
CA ASP A 9 -2.06 10.50 -15.05
C ASP A 9 -1.64 9.95 -13.68
N CYS A 10 -2.05 10.60 -12.59
CA CYS A 10 -1.76 10.08 -11.25
C CYS A 10 -2.46 8.74 -10.98
N TYR A 11 -3.73 8.58 -11.36
CA TYR A 11 -4.42 7.29 -11.22
C TYR A 11 -3.83 6.20 -12.12
N GLU A 12 -3.42 6.56 -13.34
CA GLU A 12 -2.76 5.66 -14.28
C GLU A 12 -1.37 5.25 -13.83
N GLN A 13 -0.68 6.08 -13.02
CA GLN A 13 0.59 5.73 -12.38
C GLN A 13 0.40 4.87 -11.12
N ILE A 14 -0.58 5.16 -10.28
CA ILE A 14 -0.79 4.40 -9.03
C ILE A 14 -1.19 2.95 -9.31
N ALA A 15 -2.09 2.70 -10.27
CA ALA A 15 -2.60 1.36 -10.56
C ALA A 15 -1.53 0.30 -10.92
N PRO A 16 -0.52 0.56 -11.76
CA PRO A 16 0.57 -0.38 -11.99
C PRO A 16 1.52 -0.48 -10.79
N LEU A 17 1.70 0.59 -10.01
CA LEU A 17 2.53 0.56 -8.79
C LEU A 17 1.91 -0.36 -7.73
N THR A 18 0.60 -0.27 -7.50
CA THR A 18 -0.12 -1.16 -6.55
C THR A 18 -0.09 -2.61 -7.02
N GLY A 19 -0.23 -2.85 -8.33
CA GLY A 19 -0.05 -4.18 -8.91
C GLY A 19 1.35 -4.74 -8.68
N ARG A 20 2.39 -3.91 -8.82
CA ARG A 20 3.77 -4.34 -8.53
C ARG A 20 4.02 -4.55 -7.04
N MET A 21 3.42 -3.73 -6.16
CA MET A 21 3.46 -3.96 -4.71
C MET A 21 2.83 -5.30 -4.33
N LEU A 22 1.72 -5.68 -4.99
CA LEU A 22 1.09 -6.99 -4.79
C LEU A 22 2.00 -8.15 -5.22
N GLU A 23 2.70 -8.03 -6.34
CA GLU A 23 3.69 -9.04 -6.76
C GLU A 23 4.81 -9.21 -5.72
N LEU A 24 5.31 -8.10 -5.16
CA LEU A 24 6.34 -8.14 -4.11
C LEU A 24 5.80 -8.72 -2.79
N ALA A 25 4.57 -8.37 -2.41
CA ALA A 25 3.90 -8.93 -1.22
C ALA A 25 3.74 -10.45 -1.32
N ARG A 26 3.43 -10.97 -2.52
CA ARG A 26 3.30 -12.41 -2.79
C ARG A 26 4.62 -13.17 -2.59
N VAL A 27 5.76 -12.55 -2.88
CA VAL A 27 7.09 -13.16 -2.68
C VAL A 27 7.75 -12.77 -1.36
N GLY A 28 7.10 -11.93 -0.55
CA GLY A 28 7.61 -11.48 0.75
C GLY A 28 8.76 -10.47 0.67
N ASP A 29 8.91 -9.75 -0.45
CA ASP A 29 9.93 -8.71 -0.62
C ASP A 29 9.45 -7.38 -0.03
N TRP A 30 9.62 -7.24 1.29
CA TRP A 30 9.18 -6.06 2.03
C TRP A 30 10.02 -4.81 1.70
N ASP A 31 11.32 -4.96 1.43
CA ASP A 31 12.20 -3.83 1.10
C ASP A 31 11.81 -3.20 -0.24
N GLY A 32 11.49 -4.04 -1.24
CA GLY A 32 10.95 -3.58 -2.51
C GLY A 32 9.59 -2.89 -2.35
N MET A 33 8.72 -3.39 -1.46
CA MET A 33 7.43 -2.75 -1.18
C MET A 33 7.58 -1.34 -0.60
N MET A 34 8.51 -1.11 0.32
CA MET A 34 8.76 0.22 0.91
C MET A 34 9.20 1.25 -0.15
N THR A 35 9.97 0.80 -1.15
CA THR A 35 10.41 1.64 -2.28
C THR A 35 9.21 2.10 -3.12
N LEU A 36 8.28 1.18 -3.42
CA LEU A 36 7.08 1.50 -4.19
C LEU A 36 6.06 2.30 -3.38
N GLU A 37 5.94 2.07 -2.08
CA GLU A 37 5.05 2.82 -1.19
C GLU A 37 5.36 4.32 -1.25
N THR A 38 6.64 4.69 -1.28
CA THR A 38 7.07 6.09 -1.38
C THR A 38 6.58 6.74 -2.69
N GLN A 39 6.61 6.00 -3.80
CA GLN A 39 6.13 6.48 -5.09
C GLN A 39 4.60 6.65 -5.09
N VAL A 40 3.87 5.65 -4.59
CA VAL A 40 2.41 5.72 -4.43
C VAL A 40 2.02 6.90 -3.56
N ARG A 41 2.70 7.10 -2.42
CA ARG A 41 2.45 8.21 -1.51
C ARG A 41 2.64 9.57 -2.20
N SER A 42 3.70 9.73 -2.99
CA SER A 42 3.94 10.96 -3.77
C SER A 42 2.78 11.26 -4.73
N CYS A 43 2.33 10.25 -5.50
CA CYS A 43 1.18 10.40 -6.41
C CYS A 43 -0.12 10.73 -5.66
N VAL A 44 -0.33 10.14 -4.48
CA VAL A 44 -1.51 10.42 -3.64
C VAL A 44 -1.48 11.85 -3.08
N GLU A 45 -0.34 12.34 -2.62
CA GLU A 45 -0.23 13.74 -2.18
C GLU A 45 -0.51 14.71 -3.33
N ARG A 46 0.03 14.43 -4.53
CA ARG A 46 -0.26 15.19 -5.75
C ARG A 46 -1.77 15.19 -6.07
N LEU A 47 -2.44 14.04 -5.97
CA LEU A 47 -3.89 13.93 -6.18
C LEU A 47 -4.69 14.79 -5.20
N LYS A 48 -4.29 14.87 -3.93
CA LYS A 48 -4.98 15.71 -2.92
C LYS A 48 -4.95 17.19 -3.27
N GLU A 49 -3.88 17.67 -3.90
CA GLU A 49 -3.75 19.06 -4.35
C GLU A 49 -4.65 19.37 -5.56
N ILE A 50 -4.84 18.40 -6.46
CA ILE A 50 -5.50 18.61 -7.77
C ILE A 50 -7.02 18.34 -7.71
N THR A 51 -7.44 17.36 -6.89
CA THR A 51 -8.84 16.90 -6.78
C THR A 51 -9.87 18.01 -6.54
N PRO A 52 -9.61 19.06 -5.72
CA PRO A 52 -10.59 20.11 -5.47
C PRO A 52 -10.92 20.97 -6.70
N VAL A 53 -10.07 20.96 -7.73
CA VAL A 53 -10.08 21.93 -8.84
C VAL A 53 -10.48 21.28 -10.17
N ALA A 54 -10.37 19.96 -10.29
CA ALA A 54 -10.61 19.24 -11.54
C ALA A 54 -12.08 18.79 -11.70
N ALA A 55 -12.83 19.41 -12.61
CA ALA A 55 -14.11 18.89 -13.07
C ALA A 55 -13.87 17.83 -14.15
N LEU A 56 -14.24 16.57 -13.91
CA LEU A 56 -14.05 15.47 -14.87
C LEU A 56 -15.27 15.29 -15.78
N ASP A 57 -15.05 14.92 -17.03
CA ASP A 57 -16.12 14.48 -17.92
C ASP A 57 -16.57 13.04 -17.59
N ALA A 58 -17.67 12.59 -18.22
CA ALA A 58 -18.25 11.27 -17.95
C ALA A 58 -17.31 10.10 -18.32
N SER A 59 -16.48 10.24 -19.36
CA SER A 59 -15.53 9.22 -19.79
C SER A 59 -14.37 9.11 -18.79
N GLN A 60 -13.83 10.25 -18.37
CA GLN A 60 -12.78 10.35 -17.35
C GLN A 60 -13.26 9.82 -15.99
N LEU A 61 -14.51 10.10 -15.62
CA LEU A 61 -15.13 9.54 -14.42
C LEU A 61 -15.21 8.01 -14.47
N ALA A 62 -15.63 7.43 -15.59
CA ALA A 62 -15.69 5.98 -15.75
C ALA A 62 -14.29 5.35 -15.67
N GLN A 63 -13.31 5.93 -16.34
CA GLN A 63 -11.93 5.47 -16.32
C GLN A 63 -11.31 5.57 -14.91
N LYS A 64 -11.52 6.70 -14.21
CA LYS A 64 -11.11 6.88 -12.81
C LYS A 64 -11.71 5.81 -11.91
N GLN A 65 -13.01 5.51 -12.06
CA GLN A 65 -13.67 4.48 -11.26
C GLN A 65 -13.06 3.09 -11.52
N GLN A 66 -12.72 2.76 -12.76
CA GLN A 66 -12.05 1.50 -13.10
C GLN A 66 -10.67 1.41 -12.44
N LEU A 67 -9.85 2.46 -12.53
CA LEU A 67 -8.53 2.51 -11.90
C LEU A 67 -8.62 2.41 -10.37
N LEU A 68 -9.55 3.14 -9.76
CA LEU A 68 -9.76 3.11 -8.31
C LEU A 68 -10.18 1.72 -7.81
N ARG A 69 -11.06 1.03 -8.54
CA ARG A 69 -11.46 -0.35 -8.20
C ARG A 69 -10.27 -1.31 -8.24
N ARG A 70 -9.39 -1.17 -9.22
CA ARG A 70 -8.16 -1.98 -9.32
C ARG A 70 -7.22 -1.71 -8.14
N ILE A 71 -6.94 -0.44 -7.85
CA ILE A 71 -6.10 -0.02 -6.72
C ILE A 71 -6.64 -0.59 -5.41
N LEU A 72 -7.95 -0.45 -5.15
CA LEU A 72 -8.57 -0.95 -3.93
C LEU A 72 -8.56 -2.49 -3.82
N ALA A 73 -8.66 -3.19 -4.95
CA ALA A 73 -8.55 -4.66 -4.99
C ALA A 73 -7.12 -5.11 -4.68
N ASP A 74 -6.11 -4.48 -5.31
CA ASP A 74 -4.70 -4.74 -5.04
C ASP A 74 -4.39 -4.47 -3.54
N ASP A 75 -4.85 -3.34 -2.99
CA ASP A 75 -4.66 -2.97 -1.57
C ASP A 75 -5.34 -3.95 -0.60
N ALA A 76 -6.47 -4.53 -0.98
CA ALA A 76 -7.14 -5.56 -0.18
C ALA A 76 -6.31 -6.85 -0.16
N GLU A 77 -5.87 -7.32 -1.33
CA GLU A 77 -5.02 -8.51 -1.43
C GLU A 77 -3.68 -8.33 -0.71
N ILE A 78 -3.04 -7.16 -0.84
CA ILE A 78 -1.82 -6.83 -0.11
C ILE A 78 -2.05 -6.97 1.41
N ARG A 79 -3.12 -6.38 1.95
CA ARG A 79 -3.43 -6.47 3.39
C ARG A 79 -3.67 -7.91 3.83
N ASP A 80 -4.39 -8.69 3.05
CA ASP A 80 -4.65 -10.11 3.34
C ASP A 80 -3.35 -10.94 3.39
N LEU A 81 -2.34 -10.59 2.60
CA LEU A 81 -1.03 -11.23 2.64
C LEU A 81 -0.17 -10.74 3.81
N VAL A 82 -0.18 -9.44 4.08
CA VAL A 82 0.72 -8.78 5.04
C VAL A 82 0.26 -9.00 6.48
N THR A 83 -1.02 -8.76 6.78
CA THR A 83 -1.55 -8.72 8.15
C THR A 83 -1.32 -10.03 8.94
N PRO A 84 -1.56 -11.22 8.38
CA PRO A 84 -1.31 -12.48 9.10
C PRO A 84 0.17 -12.72 9.39
N GLN A 85 1.05 -12.35 8.46
CA GLN A 85 2.50 -12.53 8.60
C GLN A 85 3.06 -11.64 9.71
N PHE A 86 2.63 -10.38 9.78
CA PHE A 86 2.98 -9.49 10.89
C PHE A 86 2.47 -10.00 12.23
N ALA A 87 1.21 -10.48 12.31
CA ALA A 87 0.67 -11.05 13.54
C ALA A 87 1.49 -12.25 14.06
N ARG A 88 1.93 -13.12 13.15
CA ARG A 88 2.81 -14.26 13.48
C ARG A 88 4.18 -13.79 14.00
N LEU A 89 4.80 -12.82 13.34
CA LEU A 89 6.08 -12.23 13.77
C LEU A 89 5.98 -11.58 15.15
N SER A 90 4.95 -10.78 15.40
CA SER A 90 4.69 -10.19 16.72
C SER A 90 4.53 -11.25 17.81
N THR A 91 3.85 -12.35 17.50
CA THR A 91 3.68 -13.48 18.44
C THR A 91 5.02 -14.16 18.75
N LEU A 92 5.85 -14.42 17.74
CA LEU A 92 7.17 -15.03 17.92
C LEU A 92 8.09 -14.13 18.76
N MET A 93 8.13 -12.83 18.48
CA MET A 93 8.90 -11.87 19.28
C MET A 93 8.41 -11.80 20.73
N GLY A 94 7.08 -11.81 20.95
CA GLY A 94 6.50 -11.84 22.29
C GLY A 94 6.81 -13.13 23.06
N ASN A 95 6.95 -14.26 22.39
CA ASN A 95 7.36 -15.52 23.00
C ASN A 95 8.85 -15.50 23.38
N LEU A 96 9.72 -15.02 22.49
CA LEU A 96 11.16 -14.90 22.74
C LEU A 96 11.45 -13.98 23.93
N ARG A 97 10.76 -12.84 24.01
CA ARG A 97 10.92 -11.91 25.14
C ARG A 97 10.51 -12.56 26.47
N ARG A 98 9.36 -13.26 26.50
CA ARG A 98 8.93 -14.00 27.70
C ARG A 98 9.93 -15.08 28.11
N GLN A 99 10.54 -15.76 27.14
CA GLN A 99 11.56 -16.77 27.43
C GLN A 99 12.84 -16.15 28.02
N GLN A 100 13.25 -14.97 27.54
CA GLN A 100 14.38 -14.22 28.11
C GLN A 100 14.10 -13.75 29.53
N ASP A 101 12.91 -13.19 29.79
CA ASP A 101 12.50 -12.74 31.12
C ASP A 101 12.50 -13.90 32.13
N ILE A 102 12.04 -15.08 31.71
CA ILE A 102 12.04 -16.30 32.52
C ILE A 102 13.47 -16.76 32.82
N ASN A 103 14.35 -16.81 31.81
CA ASN A 103 15.75 -17.22 32.02
C ASN A 103 16.47 -16.26 32.98
N GLN A 104 16.27 -14.95 32.85
CA GLN A 104 16.85 -13.96 33.77
C GLN A 104 16.34 -14.09 35.20
N ALA A 105 15.08 -14.52 35.39
CA ALA A 105 14.50 -14.73 36.72
C ALA A 105 15.00 -16.02 37.41
N TYR A 106 15.47 -17.01 36.64
CA TYR A 106 16.06 -18.24 37.17
C TYR A 106 17.58 -18.19 37.33
N ASP A 107 18.25 -17.21 36.70
CA ASP A 107 19.69 -16.94 36.85
C ASP A 107 20.02 -16.03 38.08
N GLN A 108 19.05 -15.78 38.97
CA GLN A 108 19.22 -15.10 40.27
C GLN A 108 18.92 -16.05 41.44
#